data_AF-A0A1Y2AK32-F1
#
_entry.id   AF-A0A1Y2AK32-F1
#
_cell.length_a   1.000
_cell.length_b   1.000
_cell.length_c   1.000
_cell.angle_alpha   90.00
_cell.angle_beta   90.00
_cell.angle_gamma   90.00
#
_symmetry.space_group_name_H-M   'P 1'
#
loop_
_entity.id
_entity.type
_entity.pdbx_description
1 polymer ?
#
loop_
_entity_poly.entity_id
_entity_poly.type
_entity_poly.pdbx_seq_one_letter_code
_entity_poly.pdbx_strand_id
1 'polypeptide(L)'
;MSTKSKSSAQDLSIDVEQQLSKYSAPPVVGEATDPFSFITLSWLSKMVWVGYKRPLQFTDLPLIPEKSKSDAVAHIMDPFYAKLKVYLKDKSAFKKPPSYFGDIWRAVWLPYVFSVFLDATATVLRTTQPAVMAAIINYLASGDSGFFIKDPYGLAIFYFMMSFLSLVFQQAVMQMFRKMRYKLSFFD
;
A
#
# COMPACT_ATOMS: atom_id res chain seq x y z
N MET A 1 -7.46 12.86 -54.80
CA MET A 1 -7.96 13.54 -53.58
C MET A 1 -7.42 12.85 -52.31
N SER A 2 -6.10 12.63 -52.19
CA SER A 2 -5.50 11.74 -51.16
C SER A 2 -4.22 12.29 -50.49
N THR A 3 -3.93 13.59 -50.63
CA THR A 3 -2.71 14.22 -50.08
C THR A 3 -2.97 15.00 -48.79
N LYS A 4 -4.21 15.46 -48.56
CA LYS A 4 -4.56 16.30 -47.40
C LYS A 4 -4.65 15.53 -46.07
N SER A 5 -5.01 14.24 -46.11
CA SER A 5 -5.17 13.40 -44.91
C SER A 5 -3.82 12.98 -44.29
N LYS A 6 -2.79 12.74 -45.13
CA LYS A 6 -1.45 12.35 -44.64
C LYS A 6 -0.73 13.52 -43.95
N SER A 7 -0.86 14.74 -44.47
CA SER A 7 -0.24 15.94 -43.86
C SER A 7 -0.78 16.16 -42.44
N SER A 8 -2.10 16.10 -42.25
CA SER A 8 -2.72 16.39 -40.96
C SER A 8 -2.38 15.36 -39.88
N ALA A 9 -2.16 14.09 -40.25
CA ALA A 9 -1.73 13.05 -39.30
C ALA A 9 -0.24 13.20 -38.92
N GLN A 10 0.58 13.70 -39.85
CA GLN A 10 2.00 13.93 -39.64
C GLN A 10 2.23 15.17 -38.78
N ASP A 11 1.46 16.23 -39.00
CA ASP A 11 1.47 17.43 -38.16
C ASP A 11 1.01 17.11 -36.73
N LEU A 12 -0.03 16.29 -36.56
CA LEU A 12 -0.48 15.83 -35.24
C LEU A 12 0.58 14.99 -34.51
N SER A 13 1.35 14.17 -35.24
CA SER A 13 2.42 13.37 -34.64
C SER A 13 3.61 14.22 -34.17
N ILE A 14 3.93 15.29 -34.91
CA ILE A 14 5.00 16.23 -34.57
C ILE A 14 4.59 17.09 -33.37
N ASP A 15 3.33 17.51 -33.29
CA ASP A 15 2.79 18.23 -32.13
C ASP A 15 2.83 17.35 -30.87
N VAL A 16 2.48 16.07 -30.98
CA VAL A 16 2.54 15.13 -29.85
C VAL A 16 3.99 14.90 -29.40
N GLU A 17 4.94 14.74 -30.32
CA GLU A 17 6.37 14.60 -29.98
C GLU A 17 6.94 15.88 -29.34
N GLN A 18 6.54 17.06 -29.80
CA GLN A 18 6.92 18.34 -29.20
C GLN A 18 6.27 18.54 -27.82
N GLN A 19 5.04 18.08 -27.62
CA GLN A 19 4.42 18.03 -26.30
C GLN A 19 5.23 17.09 -25.38
N LEU A 20 5.55 15.87 -25.82
CA LEU A 20 6.39 14.90 -25.09
C LEU A 20 7.79 15.44 -24.75
N SER A 21 8.42 16.18 -25.67
CA SER A 21 9.74 16.79 -25.44
C SER A 21 9.69 17.93 -24.42
N LYS A 22 8.56 18.66 -24.35
CA LYS A 22 8.34 19.73 -23.36
C LYS A 22 7.98 19.18 -21.97
N TYR A 23 7.60 17.91 -21.85
CA TYR A 23 7.50 17.22 -20.57
C TYR A 23 8.89 16.89 -20.05
N SER A 24 9.50 17.82 -19.31
CA SER A 24 10.61 17.48 -18.41
C SER A 24 10.13 16.39 -17.47
N ALA A 25 10.84 15.26 -17.43
CA ALA A 25 10.48 14.10 -16.63
C ALA A 25 10.11 14.54 -15.20
N PRO A 26 8.92 14.17 -14.70
CA PRO A 26 8.53 14.52 -13.33
C PRO A 26 9.61 13.97 -12.39
N PRO A 27 9.97 14.72 -11.33
CA PRO A 27 10.95 14.23 -10.37
C PRO A 27 10.48 12.86 -9.90
N VAL A 28 11.36 11.86 -10.05
CA VAL A 28 11.13 10.51 -9.54
C VAL A 28 11.16 10.60 -8.02
N VAL A 29 10.05 11.04 -7.43
CA VAL A 29 9.81 10.87 -6.01
C VAL A 29 9.49 9.40 -5.86
N GLY A 30 10.56 8.61 -5.77
CA GLY A 30 10.49 7.17 -5.58
C GLY A 30 9.58 6.86 -4.41
N GLU A 31 8.95 5.67 -4.46
CA GLU A 31 8.37 5.07 -3.26
C GLU A 31 9.28 5.37 -2.08
N ALA A 32 8.69 5.75 -0.94
CA ALA A 32 9.42 5.79 0.31
C ALA A 32 10.16 4.45 0.48
N THR A 33 11.46 4.44 0.16
CA THR A 33 12.33 3.26 0.28
C THR A 33 12.52 2.92 1.74
N ASP A 34 12.42 3.94 2.59
CA ASP A 34 12.49 3.79 4.03
C ASP A 34 11.13 3.41 4.63
N PRO A 35 11.08 2.36 5.48
CA PRO A 35 9.85 1.92 6.13
C PRO A 35 9.22 3.02 6.99
N PHE A 36 10.03 3.88 7.60
CA PHE A 36 9.55 5.05 8.35
C PHE A 36 8.90 6.10 7.46
N SER A 37 9.47 6.36 6.28
CA SER A 37 8.90 7.32 5.31
C SER A 37 7.59 6.81 4.72
N PHE A 38 7.44 5.48 4.59
CA PHE A 38 6.21 4.83 4.18
C PHE A 38 5.12 4.99 5.25
N ILE A 39 5.43 4.66 6.50
CA ILE A 39 4.50 4.78 7.63
C ILE A 39 4.07 6.23 7.86
N THR A 40 5.02 7.17 7.86
CA THR A 40 4.76 8.60 8.11
C THR A 40 4.24 9.35 6.89
N LEU A 41 4.11 8.70 5.73
CA LEU A 41 3.72 9.31 4.46
C LEU A 41 4.51 10.59 4.17
N SER A 42 5.81 10.60 4.48
CA SER A 42 6.62 11.82 4.36
C SER A 42 6.66 12.35 2.91
N TRP A 43 6.54 11.44 1.94
CA TRP A 43 6.42 11.74 0.51
C TRP A 43 5.13 12.52 0.18
N LEU A 44 4.03 12.25 0.88
CA LEU A 44 2.76 12.95 0.72
C LEU A 44 2.83 14.38 1.28
N SER A 45 3.58 14.59 2.37
CA SER A 45 3.75 15.92 2.99
C SER A 45 4.28 16.95 1.98
N LYS A 46 5.27 16.56 1.14
CA LYS A 46 5.78 17.42 0.07
C LYS A 46 4.69 17.78 -0.95
N MET A 47 3.83 16.82 -1.32
CA MET A 47 2.73 17.04 -2.27
C MET A 47 1.65 17.96 -1.69
N VAL A 48 1.30 17.76 -0.42
CA VAL A 48 0.33 18.60 0.31
C VAL A 48 0.81 20.06 0.37
N TRP A 49 2.10 20.28 0.60
CA TRP A 49 2.67 21.62 0.61
C TRP A 49 2.60 22.33 -0.75
N VAL A 50 2.83 21.60 -1.84
CA VAL A 50 2.65 22.14 -3.20
C VAL A 50 1.19 22.47 -3.46
N GLY A 51 0.28 21.57 -3.07
CA GLY A 51 -1.17 21.76 -3.18
C GLY A 51 -1.72 22.94 -2.38
N TYR A 52 -1.09 23.25 -1.24
CA TYR A 52 -1.43 24.44 -0.46
C TYR A 52 -1.07 25.73 -1.20
N LYS A 53 0.01 25.73 -1.99
CA LYS A 53 0.49 26.92 -2.71
C LYS A 53 -0.16 27.11 -4.08
N ARG A 54 -0.49 26.02 -4.78
CA ARG A 54 -1.07 26.05 -6.12
C ARG A 54 -2.04 24.88 -6.33
N PRO A 55 -3.06 25.03 -7.18
CA PRO A 55 -3.89 23.89 -7.59
C PRO A 55 -3.01 22.81 -8.24
N LEU A 56 -3.18 21.56 -7.81
CA LEU A 56 -2.36 20.45 -8.32
C LEU A 56 -2.68 20.19 -9.80
N GLN A 57 -1.62 20.07 -10.60
CA GLN A 57 -1.70 19.64 -11.99
C GLN A 57 -1.27 18.17 -12.13
N PHE A 58 -1.68 17.50 -13.20
CA PHE A 58 -1.33 16.10 -13.45
C PHE A 58 0.18 15.84 -13.50
N THR A 59 0.98 16.85 -13.82
CA THR A 59 2.45 16.82 -13.84
C THR A 59 3.09 16.80 -12.45
N ASP A 60 2.35 17.24 -11.42
CA ASP A 60 2.83 17.30 -10.04
C ASP A 60 2.58 15.98 -9.28
N LEU A 61 1.82 15.07 -9.87
CA LEU A 61 1.61 13.74 -9.31
C LEU A 61 2.87 12.90 -9.49
N PRO A 62 3.33 12.22 -8.42
CA PRO A 62 4.46 11.32 -8.51
C PRO A 62 4.14 10.16 -9.46
N LEU A 63 5.14 9.75 -10.24
CA LEU A 63 5.00 8.64 -11.17
C LEU A 63 4.70 7.34 -10.40
N ILE A 64 3.74 6.55 -10.91
CA ILE A 64 3.34 5.30 -10.28
C ILE A 64 4.57 4.38 -10.14
N PRO A 65 4.81 3.82 -8.96
CA PRO A 65 5.94 2.92 -8.73
C PRO A 65 5.94 1.76 -9.72
N GLU A 66 7.12 1.30 -10.15
CA GLU A 66 7.23 0.23 -11.14
C GLU A 66 6.50 -1.05 -10.71
N LYS A 67 6.54 -1.36 -9.42
CA LYS A 67 5.84 -2.51 -8.80
C LYS A 67 4.32 -2.38 -8.77
N SER A 68 3.80 -1.18 -9.03
CA SER A 68 2.37 -0.86 -9.04
C SER A 68 1.90 -0.44 -10.44
N LYS A 69 2.78 -0.49 -11.45
CA LYS A 69 2.40 -0.30 -12.86
C LYS A 69 1.46 -1.43 -13.28
N SER A 70 0.50 -1.12 -14.16
CA SER A 70 -0.46 -2.09 -14.70
C SER A 70 0.23 -3.29 -15.36
N ASP A 71 1.37 -3.07 -16.02
CA ASP A 71 2.17 -4.11 -16.66
C ASP A 71 2.71 -5.15 -15.65
N ALA A 72 3.25 -4.67 -14.52
CA ALA A 72 3.74 -5.54 -13.45
C ALA A 72 2.61 -6.32 -12.76
N VAL A 73 1.41 -5.73 -12.66
CA VAL A 73 0.22 -6.41 -12.12
C VAL A 73 -0.33 -7.42 -13.12
N ALA A 74 -0.31 -7.10 -14.42
CA ALA A 74 -0.72 -8.02 -15.49
C ALA A 74 0.16 -9.27 -15.53
N HIS A 75 1.47 -9.14 -15.28
CA HIS A 75 2.39 -10.28 -15.21
C HIS A 75 2.05 -11.27 -14.08
N ILE A 76 1.29 -10.86 -13.06
CA ILE A 76 0.79 -11.80 -12.03
C ILE A 76 -0.21 -12.81 -12.64
N MET A 77 -0.88 -12.44 -13.75
CA MET A 77 -1.85 -13.29 -14.44
C MET A 77 -1.24 -14.22 -15.48
N ASP A 78 -0.04 -13.94 -15.98
CA ASP A 78 0.64 -14.77 -16.98
C ASP A 78 0.70 -16.27 -16.63
N PRO A 79 1.00 -16.69 -15.38
CA PRO A 79 0.95 -18.11 -15.02
C PRO A 79 -0.46 -18.72 -15.10
N PHE A 80 -1.52 -17.94 -14.85
CA PHE A 80 -2.90 -18.39 -15.04
C PHE A 80 -3.22 -18.56 -16.52
N TYR A 81 -2.89 -17.56 -17.36
CA TYR A 81 -3.07 -17.66 -18.81
C TYR A 81 -2.26 -18.80 -19.44
N ALA A 82 -1.05 -19.07 -18.94
CA ALA A 82 -0.25 -20.20 -19.36
C ALA A 82 -0.94 -21.54 -19.05
N LYS A 83 -1.45 -21.72 -17.83
CA LYS A 83 -2.22 -22.92 -17.43
C LYS A 83 -3.52 -23.07 -18.22
N LEU A 84 -4.22 -21.96 -18.48
CA LEU A 84 -5.45 -21.95 -19.27
C LEU A 84 -5.19 -22.35 -20.74
N LYS A 85 -4.11 -21.87 -21.35
CA LYS A 85 -3.70 -22.25 -22.72
C LYS A 85 -3.39 -23.75 -22.82
N VAL A 86 -2.74 -24.34 -21.81
CA VAL A 86 -2.46 -25.78 -21.78
C VAL A 86 -3.76 -26.58 -21.60
N TYR A 87 -4.66 -26.13 -20.73
CA TYR A 87 -5.98 -26.76 -20.54
C TYR A 87 -6.86 -26.72 -21.80
N LEU A 88 -6.85 -25.62 -22.55
CA LEU A 88 -7.59 -25.47 -23.80
C LEU A 88 -7.02 -26.35 -24.93
N LYS A 89 -5.69 -26.57 -24.94
CA LYS A 89 -5.03 -27.45 -25.92
C LYS A 89 -5.22 -28.92 -25.61
N ASP A 90 -5.27 -29.29 -24.33
CA ASP A 90 -5.44 -30.67 -23.91
C ASP A 90 -6.31 -30.76 -22.66
N LYS A 91 -7.61 -31.02 -22.88
CA LYS A 91 -8.60 -31.21 -21.81
C LYS A 91 -8.30 -32.42 -20.93
N SER A 92 -7.47 -33.37 -21.40
CA SER A 92 -7.11 -34.58 -20.66
C SER A 92 -5.93 -34.37 -19.69
N ALA A 93 -5.13 -33.31 -19.90
CA ALA A 93 -3.93 -33.04 -19.11
C ALA A 93 -4.23 -32.51 -17.69
N PHE A 94 -5.42 -31.96 -17.43
CA PHE A 94 -5.82 -31.48 -16.10
C PHE A 94 -7.15 -32.09 -15.63
N LYS A 95 -7.10 -32.75 -14.47
CA LYS A 95 -8.26 -33.37 -13.80
C LYS A 95 -9.29 -32.36 -13.25
N LYS A 96 -8.94 -31.07 -13.20
CA LYS A 96 -9.79 -29.98 -12.69
C LYS A 96 -9.55 -28.70 -13.50
N PRO A 97 -10.58 -27.85 -13.71
CA PRO A 97 -10.40 -26.57 -14.39
C PRO A 97 -9.43 -25.67 -13.61
N PRO A 98 -8.57 -24.89 -14.29
CA PRO A 98 -7.67 -23.96 -13.62
C PRO A 98 -8.49 -22.93 -12.84
N SER A 99 -8.27 -22.85 -11.53
CA SER A 99 -8.97 -21.92 -10.64
C SER A 99 -8.25 -20.58 -10.60
N TYR A 100 -8.93 -19.56 -11.11
CA TYR A 100 -8.51 -18.16 -11.08
C TYR A 100 -8.18 -17.68 -9.65
N PHE A 101 -9.09 -17.94 -8.73
CA PHE A 101 -8.97 -17.53 -7.33
C PHE A 101 -7.83 -18.24 -6.61
N GLY A 102 -7.52 -19.49 -6.98
CA GLY A 102 -6.44 -20.24 -6.34
C GLY A 102 -5.05 -19.65 -6.62
N ASP A 103 -4.80 -19.23 -7.86
CA ASP A 103 -3.51 -18.66 -8.27
C ASP A 103 -3.32 -17.23 -7.75
N ILE A 104 -4.38 -16.41 -7.75
CA ILE A 104 -4.35 -15.07 -7.13
C ILE A 104 -4.17 -15.17 -5.63
N TRP A 105 -4.90 -16.07 -4.95
CA TRP A 105 -4.76 -16.26 -3.52
C TRP A 105 -3.32 -16.67 -3.16
N ARG A 106 -2.68 -17.52 -3.97
CA ARG A 106 -1.28 -17.92 -3.77
C ARG A 106 -0.27 -16.77 -3.96
N ALA A 107 -0.61 -15.73 -4.73
CA ALA A 107 0.22 -14.53 -4.84
C ALA A 107 0.00 -13.54 -3.67
N VAL A 108 -1.22 -13.48 -3.12
CA VAL A 108 -1.62 -12.46 -2.13
C VAL A 108 -1.63 -13.00 -0.68
N TRP A 109 -1.59 -14.32 -0.46
CA TRP A 109 -1.73 -14.89 0.88
C TRP A 109 -0.61 -14.45 1.85
N LEU A 110 0.63 -14.37 1.38
CA LEU A 110 1.78 -14.05 2.22
C LEU A 110 1.68 -12.64 2.84
N PRO A 111 1.45 -11.56 2.04
CA PRO A 111 1.24 -10.23 2.61
C PRO A 111 -0.08 -10.14 3.40
N TYR A 112 -1.09 -10.93 3.06
CA TYR A 112 -2.36 -10.96 3.80
C TYR A 112 -2.19 -11.53 5.21
N VAL A 113 -1.56 -12.70 5.35
CA VAL A 113 -1.30 -13.34 6.66
C VAL A 113 -0.45 -12.44 7.54
N PHE A 114 0.57 -11.80 6.97
CA PHE A 114 1.41 -10.85 7.71
C PHE A 114 0.60 -9.63 8.19
N SER A 115 -0.30 -9.10 7.35
CA SER A 115 -1.17 -7.97 7.72
C SER A 115 -2.14 -8.34 8.84
N VAL A 116 -2.74 -9.54 8.78
CA VAL A 116 -3.64 -10.05 9.83
C VAL A 116 -2.89 -10.26 11.15
N PHE A 117 -1.66 -10.78 11.11
CA PHE A 117 -0.84 -10.96 12.31
C PHE A 117 -0.50 -9.62 12.99
N LEU A 118 -0.12 -8.61 12.21
CA LEU A 118 0.11 -7.25 12.69
C LEU A 118 -1.15 -6.63 13.30
N ASP A 119 -2.31 -6.83 12.66
CA ASP A 119 -3.60 -6.32 13.14
C ASP A 119 -4.03 -6.98 14.45
N ALA A 120 -3.85 -8.30 14.55
CA ALA A 120 -4.11 -9.04 15.79
C ALA A 120 -3.23 -8.53 16.93
N THR A 121 -1.94 -8.28 16.67
CA THR A 121 -1.01 -7.74 17.66
C THR A 121 -1.41 -6.32 18.09
N ALA A 122 -1.78 -5.45 17.14
CA ALA A 122 -2.26 -4.10 17.44
C ALA A 122 -3.55 -4.11 18.27
N THR A 123 -4.45 -5.06 18.00
CA THR A 123 -5.71 -5.27 18.73
C THR A 123 -5.45 -5.73 20.16
N VAL A 124 -4.56 -6.71 20.37
CA VAL A 124 -4.16 -7.14 21.71
C VAL A 124 -3.60 -5.98 22.51
N LEU A 125 -2.72 -5.18 21.91
CA LEU A 125 -2.17 -3.99 22.57
C LEU A 125 -3.26 -3.01 22.99
N ARG A 126 -4.30 -2.80 22.18
CA ARG A 126 -5.42 -1.90 22.57
C ARG A 126 -6.29 -2.46 23.66
N THR A 127 -6.56 -3.76 23.62
CA THR A 127 -7.35 -4.42 24.65
C THR A 127 -6.65 -4.41 26.00
N THR A 128 -5.31 -4.41 26.01
CA THR A 128 -4.51 -4.33 27.25
C THR A 128 -4.33 -2.89 27.77
N GLN A 129 -4.54 -1.85 26.96
CA GLN A 129 -4.42 -0.44 27.41
C GLN A 129 -5.32 -0.08 28.61
N PRO A 130 -6.61 -0.46 28.65
CA PRO A 130 -7.47 -0.24 29.83
C PRO A 130 -6.94 -0.91 31.10
N ALA A 131 -6.32 -2.09 31.00
CA ALA A 131 -5.75 -2.78 32.15
C ALA A 131 -4.56 -2.03 32.73
N VAL A 132 -3.68 -1.48 31.87
CA VAL A 132 -2.57 -0.62 32.30
C VAL A 132 -3.08 0.68 32.91
N MET A 133 -4.14 1.26 32.34
CA MET A 133 -4.78 2.46 32.91
C MET A 133 -5.37 2.18 34.30
N ALA A 134 -6.00 1.02 34.50
CA ALA A 134 -6.49 0.60 35.80
C ALA A 134 -5.35 0.43 36.83
N ALA A 135 -4.19 -0.10 36.41
CA ALA A 135 -3.00 -0.20 37.27
C ALA A 135 -2.46 1.18 37.69
N ILE A 136 -2.49 2.17 36.79
CA ILE A 136 -2.12 3.56 37.12
C ILE A 136 -3.09 4.15 38.16
N ILE A 137 -4.40 3.92 38.00
CA ILE A 137 -5.41 4.40 38.95
C ILE A 137 -5.24 3.72 40.32
N ASN A 138 -5.03 2.40 40.35
CA ASN A 138 -4.83 1.65 41.59
C ASN A 138 -3.57 2.07 42.34
N TYR A 139 -2.49 2.38 41.61
CA TYR A 139 -1.30 2.96 42.21
C TYR A 139 -1.60 4.29 42.89
N LEU A 140 -2.39 5.16 42.25
CA LEU A 140 -2.77 6.46 42.82
C LEU A 140 -3.66 6.32 44.07
N ALA A 141 -4.49 5.27 44.12
CA ALA A 141 -5.42 5.02 45.22
C ALA A 141 -4.77 4.31 46.43
N SER A 142 -3.88 3.34 46.17
CA SER A 142 -3.40 2.40 47.20
C SER A 142 -1.88 2.42 47.39
N GLY A 143 -1.13 3.16 46.58
CA GLY A 143 0.33 3.24 46.64
C GLY A 143 1.07 1.99 46.11
N ASP A 144 0.35 0.97 45.64
CA ASP A 144 0.89 -0.23 45.02
C ASP A 144 0.20 -0.48 43.67
N SER A 145 0.99 -0.72 42.63
CA SER A 145 0.50 -0.82 41.24
C SER A 145 0.08 -2.24 40.85
N GLY A 146 0.44 -3.26 41.64
CA GLY A 146 0.13 -4.67 41.33
C GLY A 146 0.69 -5.17 39.99
N PHE A 147 1.60 -4.40 39.38
CA PHE A 147 2.18 -4.63 38.05
C PHE A 147 3.71 -4.70 38.14
N PHE A 148 4.37 -5.15 37.07
CA PHE A 148 5.84 -5.28 37.02
C PHE A 148 6.62 -3.99 37.30
N ILE A 149 5.98 -2.82 37.16
CA ILE A 149 6.59 -1.49 37.38
C ILE A 149 5.90 -0.82 38.57
N LYS A 150 6.67 -0.57 39.63
CA LYS A 150 6.18 0.10 40.86
C LYS A 150 6.16 1.63 40.75
N ASP A 151 6.89 2.20 39.79
CA ASP A 151 6.96 3.65 39.60
C ASP A 151 5.86 4.16 38.65
N PRO A 152 5.14 5.25 39.02
CA PRO A 152 4.04 5.79 38.23
C PRO A 152 4.51 6.37 36.90
N TYR A 153 5.69 6.99 36.89
CA TYR A 153 6.32 7.49 35.67
C TYR A 153 6.65 6.36 34.70
N GLY A 154 7.12 5.21 35.21
CA GLY A 154 7.42 4.04 34.39
C GLY A 154 6.15 3.45 33.77
N LEU A 155 5.05 3.37 34.52
CA LEU A 155 3.74 2.95 34.00
C LEU A 155 3.21 3.90 32.93
N ALA A 156 3.33 5.22 33.13
CA ALA A 156 2.89 6.22 32.15
C ALA A 156 3.71 6.15 30.85
N ILE A 157 5.05 6.00 30.94
CA ILE A 157 5.92 5.81 29.78
C ILE A 157 5.57 4.51 29.05
N PHE A 158 5.34 3.42 29.79
CA PHE A 158 4.95 2.15 29.21
C PHE A 158 3.61 2.26 28.46
N TYR A 159 2.60 2.89 29.08
CA TYR A 159 1.31 3.15 28.45
C TYR A 159 1.45 3.99 27.17
N PHE A 160 2.27 5.05 27.21
CA PHE A 160 2.54 5.89 26.06
C PHE A 160 3.19 5.10 24.92
N MET A 161 4.23 4.32 25.21
CA MET A 161 4.93 3.48 24.23
C MET A 161 4.00 2.44 23.60
N MET A 162 3.16 1.80 24.42
CA MET A 162 2.18 0.82 23.98
C MET A 162 1.11 1.44 23.07
N SER A 163 0.65 2.64 23.41
CA SER A 163 -0.29 3.41 22.59
C SER A 163 0.34 3.84 21.26
N PHE A 164 1.56 4.39 21.31
CA PHE A 164 2.31 4.79 20.13
C PHE A 164 2.54 3.61 19.17
N LEU A 165 2.99 2.46 19.70
CA LEU A 165 3.26 1.28 18.88
C LEU A 165 1.97 0.72 18.25
N SER A 166 0.87 0.69 18.99
CA SER A 166 -0.44 0.30 18.47
C SER A 166 -0.91 1.20 17.32
N LEU A 167 -0.71 2.51 17.44
CA LEU A 167 -1.05 3.46 16.39
C LEU A 167 -0.20 3.23 15.13
N VAL A 168 1.12 3.06 15.30
CA VAL A 168 2.04 2.79 14.19
C VAL A 168 1.67 1.50 13.46
N PHE A 169 1.39 0.42 14.20
CA PHE A 169 0.99 -0.85 13.60
C PHE A 169 -0.33 -0.76 12.85
N GLN A 170 -1.34 -0.09 13.42
CA GLN A 170 -2.59 0.10 12.69
C GLN A 170 -2.41 0.92 11.40
N GLN A 171 -1.61 1.99 11.45
CA GLN A 171 -1.35 2.80 10.25
C GLN A 171 -0.66 1.98 9.17
N ALA A 172 0.34 1.17 9.54
CA ALA A 172 1.04 0.27 8.62
C ALA A 172 0.10 -0.78 8.01
N VAL A 173 -0.74 -1.42 8.83
CA VAL A 173 -1.75 -2.39 8.38
C VAL A 173 -2.73 -1.74 7.40
N MET A 174 -3.24 -0.54 7.71
CA MET A 174 -4.17 0.17 6.85
C MET A 174 -3.55 0.59 5.51
N GLN A 175 -2.25 0.90 5.47
CA GLN A 175 -1.53 1.16 4.23
C GLN A 175 -1.33 -0.12 3.39
N MET A 176 -1.00 -1.24 4.05
CA MET A 176 -0.86 -2.55 3.40
C MET A 176 -2.18 -3.02 2.79
N PHE A 177 -3.29 -2.94 3.53
CA PHE A 177 -4.62 -3.29 3.01
C PHE A 177 -5.05 -2.41 1.85
N ARG A 178 -4.78 -1.10 1.91
CA ARG A 178 -5.03 -0.19 0.77
C ARG A 178 -4.23 -0.65 -0.46
N LYS A 179 -2.93 -0.90 -0.33
CA LYS A 179 -2.08 -1.37 -1.43
C LYS A 179 -2.56 -2.71 -2.01
N MET A 180 -3.00 -3.64 -1.16
CA MET A 180 -3.57 -4.92 -1.60
C MET A 180 -4.91 -4.73 -2.35
N ARG A 181 -5.79 -3.88 -1.84
CA ARG A 181 -7.10 -3.60 -2.49
C ARG A 181 -6.93 -2.99 -3.88
N TYR A 182 -5.99 -2.06 -4.06
CA TYR A 182 -5.72 -1.49 -5.39
C TYR A 182 -5.22 -2.53 -6.39
N LYS A 183 -4.39 -3.49 -5.95
CA LYS A 183 -3.95 -4.60 -6.81
C LYS A 183 -5.10 -5.53 -7.18
N LEU A 184 -6.07 -5.72 -6.30
CA LEU A 184 -7.20 -6.61 -6.52
C LEU A 184 -8.33 -5.96 -7.34
N SER A 185 -8.59 -4.66 -7.16
CA SER A 185 -9.65 -3.94 -7.88
C SER A 185 -9.38 -3.74 -9.37
N PHE A 186 -8.16 -4.00 -9.85
CA PHE A 186 -7.87 -4.04 -11.28
C PHE A 186 -8.41 -5.32 -11.96
N PHE A 187 -8.86 -6.31 -11.18
CA PHE A 187 -9.32 -7.61 -11.69
C PHE A 187 -10.84 -7.77 -11.78
N ASP A 188 -11.63 -6.79 -11.30
CA ASP A 188 -13.08 -6.68 -11.55
C ASP A 188 -13.34 -5.83 -12.81
#